data_AF-A0A956HEQ5-F1
#
_entry.id   AF-A0A956HEQ5-F1
#
_cell.length_a   1.000
_cell.length_b   1.000
_cell.length_c   1.000
_cell.angle_alpha   90.00
_cell.angle_beta   90.00
_cell.angle_gamma   90.00
#
_symmetry.space_group_name_H-M   'P 1'
#
loop_
_entity.id
_entity.type
_entity.pdbx_description
1 polymer ?
#
loop_
_entity_poly.entity_id
_entity_poly.type
_entity_poly.pdbx_seq_one_letter_code
_entity_poly.pdbx_strand_id
1 'polypeptide(L)'
;MTSPAARPLLALLLGSALAPALACGDDTMESATATAGSSTSPTTATTGDATTAGTVGSSGESDSDSDATQGSSSTDGVTDATTIGTTEEPTTSETGSTTEDVKFDMPDDDADMGPPPSMCKVVDDMNAVGDCMDSAPPDSFEPDVQWEFLGPPGFDESIATPLVANFTDDNDDGEIDLCDIPDVLVIAGPGGGDTPPSRLYLLDGETGVPHGYAEQLVQFAHTPAIGDIDNDGLPEIVVVDSGGILHALEHDLTTKWDAANVWSASQSSAIALADVDADGDVEIAAGTNLWDHTGALLWSKPGDQIYSATAIADLDGDGLQEILTGAAAYHADGTLYWENAGVKAVGTWAHPQVADVDDDGLPEVLVTTNSGIHLLEHDGTTVYANAKPTNDNSDWNRPLNIHDLDGDGMPEMGASSPGSYGVYEALDVAVLWVKDVQDSSGQAGGTAFDFLGAGIAQTVYADEYTMYVYDDQGNILMSTPRRSGTVIEYPVVADID
;
A
#
# COMPACT_ATOMS: atom_id res chain seq x y z
N MET A 1 22.68 -39.55 2.35
CA MET A 1 21.51 -39.33 1.47
C MET A 1 20.60 -38.44 2.28
N THR A 2 20.83 -37.15 2.08
CA THR A 2 20.28 -36.00 2.80
C THR A 2 18.96 -35.61 2.15
N SER A 3 17.93 -35.43 2.98
CA SER A 3 16.64 -34.83 2.62
C SER A 3 16.87 -33.34 2.31
N PRO A 4 16.21 -32.74 1.30
CA PRO A 4 16.16 -31.28 1.20
C PRO A 4 15.27 -30.75 2.32
N ALA A 5 15.73 -29.68 2.98
CA ALA A 5 15.01 -28.94 3.99
C ALA A 5 14.00 -28.01 3.32
N ALA A 6 12.82 -27.89 3.92
CA ALA A 6 11.84 -26.86 3.60
C ALA A 6 12.42 -25.48 3.97
N ARG A 7 12.21 -24.49 3.10
CA ARG A 7 12.54 -23.08 3.32
C ARG A 7 11.31 -22.41 3.98
N PRO A 8 11.47 -21.54 4.99
CA PRO A 8 10.35 -20.84 5.62
C PRO A 8 9.89 -19.61 4.83
N LEU A 9 8.67 -19.17 5.17
CA LEU A 9 7.79 -18.19 4.53
C LEU A 9 8.30 -16.74 4.64
N LEU A 10 8.03 -15.94 3.60
CA LEU A 10 8.33 -14.52 3.46
C LEU A 10 7.18 -13.66 4.03
N ALA A 11 7.50 -12.76 4.98
CA ALA A 11 6.56 -11.81 5.57
C ALA A 11 6.23 -10.64 4.61
N LEU A 12 4.96 -10.24 4.57
CA LEU A 12 4.45 -9.16 3.72
C LEU A 12 4.90 -7.79 4.25
N LEU A 13 5.80 -7.12 3.53
CA LEU A 13 6.04 -5.69 3.68
C LEU A 13 4.84 -4.88 3.18
N LEU A 14 4.25 -4.03 4.02
CA LEU A 14 3.72 -2.74 3.54
C LEU A 14 4.89 -1.77 3.34
N GLY A 15 5.71 -2.11 2.35
CA GLY A 15 6.74 -1.30 1.75
C GLY A 15 6.65 -1.61 0.28
N SER A 16 6.29 -0.60 -0.52
CA SER A 16 6.10 -0.67 -1.96
C SER A 16 7.28 -1.37 -2.66
N ALA A 17 7.16 -2.68 -2.80
CA ALA A 17 7.89 -3.54 -3.73
C ALA A 17 6.84 -4.01 -4.72
N LEU A 18 6.88 -3.48 -5.95
CA LEU A 18 6.11 -4.05 -7.04
C LEU A 18 6.65 -5.46 -7.30
N ALA A 19 5.91 -6.48 -6.88
CA ALA A 19 5.77 -7.64 -7.75
C ALA A 19 4.94 -7.16 -8.95
N PRO A 20 5.29 -7.52 -10.20
CA PRO A 20 4.44 -7.21 -11.33
C PRO A 20 3.11 -7.94 -11.10
N ALA A 21 2.07 -7.20 -10.71
CA ALA A 21 0.72 -7.65 -10.98
C ALA A 21 0.66 -7.76 -12.51
N LEU A 22 0.60 -8.99 -13.04
CA LEU A 22 0.30 -9.21 -14.44
C LEU A 22 -1.06 -8.54 -14.70
N ALA A 23 -1.02 -7.34 -15.26
CA ALA A 23 -2.19 -6.67 -15.79
C ALA A 23 -2.71 -7.46 -17.00
N CYS A 24 -4.02 -7.68 -16.99
CA CYS A 24 -4.78 -8.34 -18.04
C CYS A 24 -4.59 -7.67 -19.41
N GLY A 25 -3.93 -8.35 -20.34
CA GLY A 25 -3.84 -7.92 -21.74
C GLY A 25 -3.97 -9.09 -22.71
N ASP A 26 -5.06 -9.11 -23.48
CA ASP A 26 -5.31 -10.08 -24.55
C ASP A 26 -4.27 -9.90 -25.68
N ASP A 27 -3.45 -10.93 -25.90
CA ASP A 27 -2.54 -11.06 -27.05
C ASP A 27 -3.31 -11.09 -28.37
N THR A 28 -3.67 -9.92 -28.89
CA THR A 28 -4.08 -9.76 -30.28
C THR A 28 -3.26 -8.69 -30.99
N MET A 29 -2.04 -9.08 -31.36
CA MET A 29 -1.27 -8.40 -32.40
C MET A 29 -2.06 -8.35 -33.72
N GLU A 30 -2.49 -7.16 -34.12
CA GLU A 30 -2.74 -6.85 -35.54
C GLU A 30 -1.93 -5.63 -35.98
N SER A 31 -0.96 -5.86 -36.86
CA SER A 31 -0.02 -4.86 -37.34
C SER A 31 -0.70 -3.80 -38.22
N ALA A 32 -0.44 -2.52 -37.96
CA ALA A 32 -0.65 -1.46 -38.95
C ALA A 32 0.44 -0.38 -38.88
N THR A 33 1.37 -0.45 -39.83
CA THR A 33 2.37 0.57 -40.16
C THR A 33 1.73 1.92 -40.57
N ALA A 34 2.18 3.06 -40.02
CA ALA A 34 2.17 4.35 -40.71
C ALA A 34 3.13 5.41 -40.12
N THR A 35 4.27 5.57 -40.79
CA THR A 35 4.96 6.82 -41.22
C THR A 35 4.95 8.11 -40.38
N ALA A 36 6.17 8.56 -40.09
CA ALA A 36 6.59 9.84 -39.54
C ALA A 36 6.08 11.10 -40.28
N GLY A 37 5.80 12.16 -39.50
CA GLY A 37 5.55 13.52 -39.96
C GLY A 37 6.09 14.58 -38.99
N SER A 38 7.26 15.12 -39.31
CA SER A 38 7.92 16.26 -38.67
C SER A 38 7.14 17.58 -38.88
N SER A 39 6.99 18.41 -37.85
CA SER A 39 6.97 19.88 -38.04
C SER A 39 7.31 20.70 -36.77
N THR A 40 8.51 21.25 -36.78
CA THR A 40 8.98 22.58 -36.32
C THR A 40 8.08 23.52 -35.49
N SER A 41 8.67 24.03 -34.41
CA SER A 41 8.30 25.22 -33.62
C SER A 41 8.24 26.53 -34.42
N PRO A 42 7.70 27.61 -33.81
CA PRO A 42 8.52 28.80 -33.68
C PRO A 42 8.47 29.50 -32.31
N THR A 43 9.59 30.17 -32.05
CA THR A 43 10.05 30.98 -30.93
C THR A 43 9.31 32.31 -30.67
N THR A 44 9.47 32.76 -29.41
CA THR A 44 9.62 34.15 -28.88
C THR A 44 8.42 35.10 -28.80
N ALA A 45 8.13 35.59 -27.58
CA ALA A 45 8.51 36.95 -27.15
C ALA A 45 8.17 37.23 -25.67
N THR A 46 9.10 37.95 -25.02
CA THR A 46 9.16 38.42 -23.64
C THR A 46 8.37 39.72 -23.41
N THR A 47 7.87 39.93 -22.18
CA THR A 47 7.71 41.19 -21.38
C THR A 47 6.47 41.00 -20.46
N GLY A 48 6.41 41.34 -19.17
CA GLY A 48 7.26 42.08 -18.25
C GLY A 48 6.36 42.60 -17.11
N ASP A 49 6.72 42.24 -15.87
CA ASP A 49 6.67 43.02 -14.63
C ASP A 49 5.35 43.51 -13.95
N ALA A 50 5.46 43.59 -12.62
CA ALA A 50 4.74 44.40 -11.62
C ALA A 50 3.52 43.83 -10.85
N THR A 51 3.83 43.20 -9.71
CA THR A 51 3.39 43.55 -8.33
C THR A 51 2.04 44.27 -8.11
N THR A 52 1.18 43.75 -7.22
CA THR A 52 0.85 44.41 -5.92
C THR A 52 0.06 43.50 -4.97
N ALA A 53 0.42 43.60 -3.68
CA ALA A 53 -0.27 43.02 -2.53
C ALA A 53 -1.56 43.78 -2.15
N GLY A 54 -2.50 43.10 -1.49
CA GLY A 54 -3.67 43.70 -0.86
C GLY A 54 -4.32 42.75 0.15
N THR A 55 -4.25 43.13 1.42
CA THR A 55 -4.61 42.37 2.63
C THR A 55 -6.07 42.57 3.08
N VAL A 56 -6.59 41.57 3.83
CA VAL A 56 -7.62 41.58 4.90
C VAL A 56 -9.06 42.01 4.59
N GLY A 57 -10.01 41.16 5.02
CA GLY A 57 -11.39 41.57 5.33
C GLY A 57 -12.31 40.43 5.80
N SER A 58 -12.24 40.09 7.09
CA SER A 58 -13.23 39.28 7.82
C SER A 58 -14.57 40.02 7.97
N SER A 59 -15.69 39.30 7.94
CA SER A 59 -16.75 39.29 8.98
C SER A 59 -18.10 38.84 8.43
N GLY A 60 -18.88 38.08 9.21
CA GLY A 60 -20.34 38.19 9.18
C GLY A 60 -21.12 36.91 9.41
N GLU A 61 -21.46 36.64 10.67
CA GLU A 61 -22.40 35.64 11.18
C GLU A 61 -23.83 35.81 10.63
N SER A 62 -24.62 34.73 10.63
CA SER A 62 -25.74 34.50 11.58
C SER A 62 -26.88 33.65 10.98
N ASP A 63 -27.29 32.64 11.79
CA ASP A 63 -28.66 32.28 12.19
C ASP A 63 -29.75 32.04 11.12
N SER A 64 -30.73 31.15 11.28
CA SER A 64 -31.10 30.11 12.23
C SER A 64 -32.39 29.47 11.69
N ASP A 65 -32.79 28.34 12.28
CA ASP A 65 -34.19 27.87 12.43
C ASP A 65 -34.94 27.35 11.20
N SER A 66 -35.83 26.35 11.26
CA SER A 66 -36.23 25.39 12.28
C SER A 66 -37.37 24.55 11.69
N ASP A 67 -37.39 23.27 12.08
CA ASP A 67 -38.57 22.48 12.50
C ASP A 67 -39.60 21.88 11.52
N ALA A 68 -40.00 20.67 11.94
CA ALA A 68 -41.35 20.12 11.98
C ALA A 68 -41.88 19.17 10.87
N THR A 69 -41.60 17.88 11.09
CA THR A 69 -42.54 16.77 11.43
C THR A 69 -43.60 16.19 10.48
N GLN A 70 -43.77 14.86 10.65
CA GLN A 70 -44.90 13.94 10.39
C GLN A 70 -45.09 13.49 8.93
N GLY A 71 -45.18 12.19 8.56
CA GLY A 71 -45.52 10.97 9.31
C GLY A 71 -46.77 10.34 8.69
N SER A 72 -46.67 9.12 8.11
CA SER A 72 -47.79 8.16 8.01
C SER A 72 -47.32 6.81 7.44
N SER A 73 -47.77 5.75 8.11
CA SER A 73 -47.63 4.33 7.84
C SER A 73 -48.71 3.76 6.90
N SER A 74 -48.45 2.57 6.33
CA SER A 74 -49.34 1.38 6.18
C SER A 74 -48.67 0.36 5.23
N THR A 75 -48.14 -0.78 5.69
CA THR A 75 -48.74 -2.11 6.00
C THR A 75 -49.27 -2.94 4.82
N ASP A 76 -48.66 -4.14 4.72
CA ASP A 76 -49.20 -5.48 4.45
C ASP A 76 -49.25 -6.07 3.03
N GLY A 77 -48.64 -7.26 2.89
CA GLY A 77 -48.82 -8.16 1.75
C GLY A 77 -47.93 -9.42 1.73
N VAL A 78 -48.12 -10.34 2.68
CA VAL A 78 -47.54 -11.70 2.73
C VAL A 78 -48.06 -12.59 1.58
N THR A 79 -47.23 -13.48 1.02
CA THR A 79 -47.47 -14.96 0.99
C THR A 79 -46.32 -15.75 0.38
N ASP A 80 -45.96 -16.76 1.15
CA ASP A 80 -44.99 -17.83 0.95
C ASP A 80 -45.71 -19.08 0.39
N ALA A 81 -45.04 -19.92 -0.42
CA ALA A 81 -45.30 -21.37 -0.54
C ALA A 81 -44.39 -22.11 -1.55
N THR A 82 -43.30 -22.72 -1.03
CA THR A 82 -43.00 -24.17 -1.00
C THR A 82 -43.09 -25.10 -2.25
N THR A 83 -41.98 -25.84 -2.48
CA THR A 83 -41.86 -27.34 -2.58
C THR A 83 -41.52 -28.02 -3.92
N ILE A 84 -40.28 -28.55 -3.97
CA ILE A 84 -39.77 -29.93 -4.28
C ILE A 84 -40.26 -30.69 -5.53
N GLY A 85 -39.30 -31.25 -6.28
CA GLY A 85 -39.51 -32.48 -7.05
C GLY A 85 -38.35 -32.91 -7.95
N THR A 86 -37.47 -33.76 -7.43
CA THR A 86 -36.42 -34.54 -8.12
C THR A 86 -36.98 -35.54 -9.15
N THR A 87 -36.22 -35.91 -10.19
CA THR A 87 -35.65 -37.27 -10.43
C THR A 87 -35.24 -37.54 -11.90
N GLU A 88 -34.07 -38.17 -12.01
CA GLU A 88 -33.64 -39.25 -12.92
C GLU A 88 -33.23 -39.00 -14.39
N GLU A 89 -31.94 -39.27 -14.64
CA GLU A 89 -31.39 -39.79 -15.89
C GLU A 89 -31.90 -41.22 -16.21
N PRO A 90 -31.71 -41.69 -17.46
CA PRO A 90 -30.78 -42.81 -17.58
C PRO A 90 -29.84 -42.77 -18.80
N THR A 91 -28.68 -43.37 -18.55
CA THR A 91 -27.59 -43.74 -19.46
C THR A 91 -27.97 -44.80 -20.50
N THR A 92 -27.31 -44.78 -21.66
CA THR A 92 -26.96 -46.00 -22.44
C THR A 92 -25.66 -45.80 -23.22
N SER A 93 -24.74 -46.75 -23.08
CA SER A 93 -23.53 -46.96 -23.85
C SER A 93 -23.76 -48.13 -24.81
N GLU A 94 -23.19 -48.11 -26.02
CA GLU A 94 -22.60 -49.30 -26.67
C GLU A 94 -21.79 -48.98 -27.96
N THR A 95 -20.47 -49.20 -27.85
CA THR A 95 -19.55 -49.95 -28.74
C THR A 95 -19.48 -49.72 -30.28
N GLY A 96 -18.31 -49.20 -30.72
CA GLY A 96 -17.27 -49.99 -31.41
C GLY A 96 -17.12 -49.89 -32.94
N SER A 97 -15.94 -49.45 -33.42
CA SER A 97 -15.13 -50.11 -34.50
C SER A 97 -13.97 -49.24 -35.03
N THR A 98 -12.75 -49.61 -34.63
CA THR A 98 -11.42 -49.60 -35.28
C THR A 98 -11.16 -48.75 -36.55
N THR A 99 -10.15 -47.86 -36.45
CA THR A 99 -9.03 -47.75 -37.40
C THR A 99 -7.77 -47.35 -36.62
N GLU A 100 -6.66 -48.02 -36.93
CA GLU A 100 -5.33 -47.83 -36.32
C GLU A 100 -4.80 -46.42 -36.58
N ASP A 101 -4.42 -45.69 -35.54
CA ASP A 101 -3.43 -44.61 -35.62
C ASP A 101 -2.70 -44.47 -34.26
N VAL A 102 -1.37 -44.62 -34.34
CA VAL A 102 -0.31 -44.20 -33.41
C VAL A 102 -0.60 -44.30 -31.90
N LYS A 103 -0.11 -45.37 -31.28
CA LYS A 103 0.03 -45.49 -29.83
C LYS A 103 1.16 -44.56 -29.34
N PHE A 104 0.82 -43.35 -28.92
CA PHE A 104 1.57 -42.68 -27.86
C PHE A 104 1.09 -43.35 -26.55
N ASP A 105 1.91 -44.24 -25.98
CA ASP A 105 1.80 -44.55 -24.55
C ASP A 105 2.14 -43.25 -23.81
N MET A 106 1.13 -42.44 -23.49
CA MET A 106 1.25 -41.58 -22.32
C MET A 106 1.14 -42.52 -21.10
N PRO A 107 2.06 -42.45 -20.14
CA PRO A 107 1.79 -43.05 -18.85
C PRO A 107 0.46 -42.47 -18.34
N ASP A 108 -0.42 -43.34 -17.86
CA ASP A 108 -1.50 -42.94 -16.96
C ASP A 108 -0.81 -42.37 -15.71
N ASP A 109 -0.44 -41.09 -15.75
CA ASP A 109 -0.17 -40.31 -14.55
C ASP A 109 -1.54 -40.02 -13.92
N ASP A 110 -2.16 -41.07 -13.38
CA ASP A 110 -2.90 -40.97 -12.12
C ASP A 110 -1.86 -40.69 -11.01
N ALA A 111 -1.12 -39.60 -11.19
CA ALA A 111 -0.49 -38.92 -10.09
C ALA A 111 -1.67 -38.48 -9.23
N ASP A 112 -1.85 -39.19 -8.11
CA ASP A 112 -2.58 -38.73 -6.96
C ASP A 112 -2.05 -37.32 -6.64
N MET A 113 -2.67 -36.28 -7.23
CA MET A 113 -2.29 -34.88 -7.11
C MET A 113 -2.62 -34.33 -5.72
N GLY A 114 -2.67 -35.21 -4.70
CA GLY A 114 -3.16 -34.91 -3.38
C GLY A 114 -4.59 -34.35 -3.41
N PRO A 115 -5.13 -33.99 -2.25
CA PRO A 115 -6.18 -32.99 -2.23
C PRO A 115 -5.64 -31.70 -2.88
N PRO A 116 -6.49 -30.92 -3.57
CA PRO A 116 -6.10 -29.58 -4.00
C PRO A 116 -5.54 -28.80 -2.81
N PRO A 117 -4.58 -27.88 -3.03
CA PRO A 117 -4.06 -27.05 -1.95
C PRO A 117 -5.21 -26.38 -1.21
N SER A 118 -5.10 -26.26 0.12
CA SER A 118 -6.09 -25.54 0.91
C SER A 118 -6.05 -24.09 0.47
N MET A 119 -7.13 -23.61 -0.16
CA MET A 119 -7.21 -22.21 -0.62
C MET A 119 -7.14 -21.20 0.53
N CYS A 120 -7.26 -21.67 1.77
CA CYS A 120 -7.18 -20.88 3.00
C CYS A 120 -5.74 -20.60 3.46
N LYS A 121 -4.72 -21.22 2.86
CA LYS A 121 -3.31 -20.99 3.23
C LYS A 121 -2.55 -20.51 2.00
N VAL A 122 -1.59 -19.61 2.19
CA VAL A 122 -0.69 -19.15 1.12
C VAL A 122 0.07 -20.35 0.56
N VAL A 123 -0.01 -20.57 -0.76
CA VAL A 123 0.48 -21.81 -1.41
C VAL A 123 1.85 -21.65 -2.07
N ASP A 124 2.40 -20.43 -2.13
CA ASP A 124 3.65 -20.09 -2.81
C ASP A 124 4.35 -18.84 -2.25
N ASP A 125 5.49 -18.49 -2.85
CA ASP A 125 6.33 -17.34 -2.50
C ASP A 125 5.74 -16.00 -3.02
N MET A 126 4.44 -15.74 -2.79
CA MET A 126 3.66 -14.53 -3.15
C MET A 126 2.82 -14.62 -4.44
N ASN A 127 1.55 -15.00 -4.31
CA ASN A 127 0.40 -14.09 -4.26
C ASN A 127 -0.80 -14.96 -3.91
N ALA A 128 -1.46 -14.73 -2.77
CA ALA A 128 -2.67 -15.46 -2.39
C ALA A 128 -3.83 -15.31 -3.42
N VAL A 129 -3.65 -14.44 -4.41
CA VAL A 129 -4.55 -14.25 -5.55
C VAL A 129 -4.10 -15.16 -6.67
N GLY A 130 -4.81 -16.29 -6.87
CA GLY A 130 -4.71 -17.08 -8.10
C GLY A 130 -5.15 -16.28 -9.33
N ASP A 131 -5.04 -16.87 -10.53
CA ASP A 131 -5.49 -16.22 -11.77
C ASP A 131 -6.90 -15.62 -11.62
N CYS A 132 -7.01 -14.29 -11.76
CA CYS A 132 -8.29 -13.59 -11.72
C CYS A 132 -9.13 -14.00 -12.93
N MET A 133 -10.18 -14.80 -12.69
CA MET A 133 -11.05 -15.33 -13.74
C MET A 133 -12.25 -14.42 -14.03
N ASP A 134 -12.47 -13.40 -13.20
CA ASP A 134 -13.62 -12.50 -13.27
C ASP A 134 -13.19 -11.11 -13.73
N SER A 135 -13.97 -10.52 -14.63
CA SER A 135 -13.77 -9.16 -15.12
C SER A 135 -14.91 -8.29 -14.61
N ALA A 136 -14.56 -7.15 -14.04
CA ALA A 136 -15.52 -6.15 -13.61
C ALA A 136 -16.32 -5.63 -14.84
N PRO A 137 -17.66 -5.56 -14.75
CA PRO A 137 -18.47 -4.94 -15.79
C PRO A 137 -18.05 -3.48 -16.02
N PRO A 138 -18.18 -2.94 -17.25
CA PRO A 138 -18.09 -1.50 -17.46
C PRO A 138 -19.11 -0.79 -16.56
N ASP A 139 -18.67 0.21 -15.81
CA ASP A 139 -19.45 0.96 -14.80
C ASP A 139 -19.71 0.22 -13.45
N SER A 140 -18.86 -0.74 -13.06
CA SER A 140 -18.97 -1.44 -11.76
C SER A 140 -18.55 -0.62 -10.53
N PHE A 141 -17.92 0.54 -10.71
CA PHE A 141 -17.33 1.31 -9.62
C PHE A 141 -18.31 2.36 -9.06
N GLU A 142 -19.20 1.91 -8.16
CA GLU A 142 -20.11 2.75 -7.38
C GLU A 142 -20.00 2.42 -5.89
N PRO A 143 -18.89 2.81 -5.22
CA PRO A 143 -18.66 2.44 -3.81
C PRO A 143 -19.62 3.15 -2.86
N ASP A 144 -20.12 2.40 -1.88
CA ASP A 144 -20.90 2.88 -0.75
C ASP A 144 -20.14 2.66 0.57
N VAL A 145 -20.47 3.46 1.59
CA VAL A 145 -19.90 3.27 2.93
C VAL A 145 -20.45 1.99 3.55
N GLN A 146 -19.56 1.04 3.85
CA GLN A 146 -19.91 -0.19 4.56
C GLN A 146 -20.07 0.06 6.07
N TRP A 147 -19.08 0.70 6.70
CA TRP A 147 -19.10 1.11 8.09
C TRP A 147 -18.19 2.32 8.35
N GLU A 148 -18.33 2.94 9.52
CA GLU A 148 -17.46 4.01 9.99
C GLU A 148 -17.08 3.78 11.47
N PHE A 149 -15.80 3.92 11.79
CA PHE A 149 -15.31 3.93 13.16
C PHE A 149 -14.94 5.36 13.60
N LEU A 150 -15.66 5.90 14.57
CA LEU A 150 -15.46 7.27 15.05
C LEU A 150 -14.59 7.36 16.32
N GLY A 151 -14.20 6.22 16.89
CA GLY A 151 -13.48 6.17 18.15
C GLY A 151 -14.25 6.68 19.38
N PRO A 152 -13.75 6.42 20.60
CA PRO A 152 -14.28 7.03 21.81
C PRO A 152 -13.71 8.45 22.01
N PRO A 153 -14.36 9.31 22.83
CA PRO A 153 -13.87 10.66 23.09
C PRO A 153 -12.41 10.70 23.57
N GLY A 154 -11.56 11.46 22.87
CA GLY A 154 -10.12 11.56 23.13
C GLY A 154 -9.26 10.55 22.37
N PHE A 155 -9.88 9.68 21.58
CA PHE A 155 -9.26 8.76 20.63
C PHE A 155 -10.13 8.69 19.37
N ASP A 156 -10.54 9.87 18.88
CA ASP A 156 -11.55 10.08 17.82
C ASP A 156 -10.98 10.77 16.57
N GLU A 157 -9.65 10.85 16.46
CA GLU A 157 -8.93 11.29 15.26
C GLU A 157 -7.89 10.23 14.84
N SER A 158 -7.59 10.11 13.55
CA SER A 158 -6.52 9.25 13.00
C SER A 158 -5.80 9.95 11.84
N ILE A 159 -4.47 9.83 11.81
CA ILE A 159 -3.57 10.34 10.76
C ILE A 159 -2.42 9.35 10.50
N ALA A 160 -2.65 8.07 10.78
CA ALA A 160 -1.75 6.97 10.45
C ALA A 160 -2.43 6.09 9.39
N THR A 161 -1.64 5.45 8.53
CA THR A 161 -2.17 4.51 7.54
C THR A 161 -2.80 3.31 8.28
N PRO A 162 -4.07 2.96 8.01
CA PRO A 162 -4.67 1.75 8.56
C PRO A 162 -4.01 0.51 7.94
N LEU A 163 -3.98 -0.60 8.68
CA LEU A 163 -3.42 -1.85 8.20
C LEU A 163 -4.49 -2.95 8.22
N VAL A 164 -4.36 -3.93 7.33
CA VAL A 164 -5.36 -5.00 7.16
C VAL A 164 -4.66 -6.36 7.18
N ALA A 165 -5.13 -7.29 8.01
CA ALA A 165 -4.70 -8.69 8.07
C ALA A 165 -5.70 -9.50 8.92
N ASN A 166 -5.61 -10.83 8.89
CA ASN A 166 -6.51 -11.70 9.67
C ASN A 166 -5.95 -11.87 11.10
N PHE A 167 -6.72 -11.47 12.11
CA PHE A 167 -6.36 -11.60 13.53
C PHE A 167 -7.34 -12.48 14.32
N THR A 168 -8.49 -12.82 13.73
CA THR A 168 -9.55 -13.64 14.34
C THR A 168 -9.86 -14.90 13.53
N ASP A 169 -10.30 -15.93 14.25
CA ASP A 169 -10.87 -17.17 13.70
C ASP A 169 -12.39 -16.96 13.60
N ASP A 170 -12.84 -16.42 12.47
CA ASP A 170 -14.24 -16.03 12.25
C ASP A 170 -15.12 -17.22 11.89
N ASN A 171 -14.50 -18.29 11.39
CA ASN A 171 -15.18 -19.50 10.97
C ASN A 171 -15.20 -20.62 12.03
N ASP A 172 -14.58 -20.39 13.20
CA ASP A 172 -14.45 -21.28 14.36
C ASP A 172 -13.76 -22.63 14.04
N ASP A 173 -12.82 -22.67 13.09
CA ASP A 173 -12.10 -23.91 12.73
C ASP A 173 -10.81 -24.14 13.53
N GLY A 174 -10.41 -23.15 14.33
CA GLY A 174 -9.25 -23.18 15.22
C GLY A 174 -7.97 -22.64 14.60
N GLU A 175 -8.02 -22.10 13.38
CA GLU A 175 -6.92 -21.46 12.68
C GLU A 175 -7.28 -19.99 12.41
N ILE A 176 -6.25 -19.15 12.21
CA ILE A 176 -6.42 -17.80 11.66
C ILE A 176 -5.72 -17.82 10.31
N ASP A 177 -6.49 -17.73 9.23
CA ASP A 177 -5.98 -17.87 7.87
C ASP A 177 -6.84 -17.17 6.81
N LEU A 178 -6.51 -17.32 5.53
CA LEU A 178 -7.15 -16.58 4.43
C LEU A 178 -8.65 -16.86 4.24
N CYS A 179 -9.22 -17.82 4.96
CA CYS A 179 -10.65 -18.09 4.97
C CYS A 179 -11.40 -17.36 6.10
N ASP A 180 -10.68 -16.65 6.97
CA ASP A 180 -11.23 -15.71 7.94
C ASP A 180 -11.38 -14.31 7.34
N ILE A 181 -12.16 -13.47 8.03
CA ILE A 181 -12.42 -12.11 7.59
C ILE A 181 -11.22 -11.26 8.01
N PRO A 182 -10.57 -10.53 7.09
CA PRO A 182 -9.47 -9.63 7.46
C PRO A 182 -9.95 -8.51 8.38
N ASP A 183 -9.19 -8.25 9.44
CA ASP A 183 -9.43 -7.17 10.38
C ASP A 183 -8.68 -5.90 9.98
N VAL A 184 -9.10 -4.77 10.56
CA VAL A 184 -8.48 -3.45 10.34
C VAL A 184 -7.85 -2.92 11.62
N LEU A 185 -6.54 -2.65 11.57
CA LEU A 185 -5.82 -1.91 12.60
C LEU A 185 -5.87 -0.41 12.36
N VAL A 186 -6.25 0.34 13.38
CA VAL A 186 -6.28 1.81 13.34
C VAL A 186 -5.64 2.40 14.58
N ILE A 187 -4.73 3.37 14.41
CA ILE A 187 -4.30 4.23 15.51
C ILE A 187 -5.25 5.41 15.62
N ALA A 188 -5.89 5.57 16.78
CA ALA A 188 -6.73 6.72 17.07
C ALA A 188 -6.23 7.49 18.29
N GLY A 189 -6.29 8.81 18.24
CA GLY A 189 -5.71 9.73 19.21
C GLY A 189 -6.55 10.97 19.46
N PRO A 190 -6.11 11.86 20.36
CA PRO A 190 -6.84 13.07 20.75
C PRO A 190 -6.71 14.22 19.75
N GLY A 191 -6.00 14.02 18.63
CA GLY A 191 -5.71 15.07 17.66
C GLY A 191 -4.70 16.13 18.14
N GLY A 192 -4.61 17.23 17.39
CA GLY A 192 -3.85 18.43 17.79
C GLY A 192 -2.32 18.35 17.62
N GLY A 193 -1.84 17.47 16.76
CA GLY A 193 -0.43 17.23 16.43
C GLY A 193 -0.23 15.80 15.97
N ASP A 194 1.01 15.38 15.69
CA ASP A 194 1.38 14.04 15.18
C ASP A 194 2.14 13.16 16.19
N THR A 195 2.43 13.71 17.37
CA THR A 195 3.11 13.06 18.50
C THR A 195 2.26 12.74 19.74
N PRO A 196 0.97 13.15 19.89
CA PRO A 196 0.19 12.79 21.07
C PRO A 196 0.15 11.27 21.34
N PRO A 197 0.20 10.83 22.61
CA PRO A 197 -0.06 9.44 22.95
C PRO A 197 -1.47 9.03 22.49
N SER A 198 -1.53 7.93 21.75
CA SER A 198 -2.69 7.43 21.04
C SER A 198 -2.87 5.94 21.31
N ARG A 199 -3.85 5.31 20.68
CA ARG A 199 -4.18 3.91 20.94
C ARG A 199 -4.40 3.17 19.63
N LEU A 200 -3.85 1.96 19.57
CA LEU A 200 -4.11 1.00 18.51
C LEU A 200 -5.41 0.25 18.80
N TYR A 201 -6.33 0.24 17.83
CA TYR A 201 -7.57 -0.53 17.84
C TYR A 201 -7.51 -1.63 16.78
N LEU A 202 -8.06 -2.80 17.11
CA LEU A 202 -8.34 -3.88 16.17
C LEU A 202 -9.84 -3.91 15.92
N LEU A 203 -10.23 -3.73 14.66
CA LEU A 203 -11.62 -3.64 14.22
C LEU A 203 -11.94 -4.82 13.32
N ASP A 204 -13.10 -5.42 13.54
CA ASP A 204 -13.72 -6.39 12.65
C ASP A 204 -13.87 -5.78 11.24
N GLY A 205 -13.32 -6.42 10.22
CA GLY A 205 -13.31 -5.86 8.86
C GLY A 205 -14.69 -5.78 8.22
N GLU A 206 -15.59 -6.70 8.53
CA GLU A 206 -16.94 -6.72 7.95
C GLU A 206 -17.82 -5.60 8.54
N THR A 207 -17.67 -5.31 9.84
CA THR A 207 -18.61 -4.49 10.61
C THR A 207 -18.03 -3.21 11.21
N GLY A 208 -16.70 -3.08 11.30
CA GLY A 208 -16.00 -1.97 11.95
C GLY A 208 -16.12 -1.97 13.47
N VAL A 209 -16.62 -3.06 14.07
CA VAL A 209 -16.77 -3.19 15.53
C VAL A 209 -15.41 -3.54 16.15
N PRO A 210 -14.96 -2.85 17.22
CA PRO A 210 -13.70 -3.20 17.85
C PRO A 210 -13.72 -4.59 18.51
N HIS A 211 -12.79 -5.47 18.13
CA HIS A 211 -12.43 -6.65 18.92
C HIS A 211 -11.74 -6.24 20.23
N GLY A 212 -10.89 -5.22 20.15
CA GLY A 212 -10.09 -4.75 21.28
C GLY A 212 -9.23 -3.54 20.96
N TYR A 213 -8.34 -3.23 21.90
CA TYR A 213 -7.32 -2.20 21.73
C TYR A 213 -6.08 -2.55 22.57
N ALA A 214 -4.91 -2.09 22.15
CA ALA A 214 -3.65 -2.30 22.88
C ALA A 214 -3.66 -1.59 24.23
N GLU A 215 -3.12 -2.24 25.27
CA GLU A 215 -3.03 -1.65 26.61
C GLU A 215 -2.04 -0.47 26.67
N GLN A 216 -0.96 -0.53 25.90
CA GLN A 216 0.02 0.54 25.77
C GLN A 216 -0.56 1.71 24.95
N LEU A 217 -0.09 2.92 25.27
CA LEU A 217 -0.29 4.05 24.37
C LEU A 217 0.82 4.05 23.33
N VAL A 218 0.43 4.27 22.07
CA VAL A 218 1.31 4.32 20.91
C VAL A 218 1.48 5.75 20.41
N GLN A 219 2.40 5.99 19.50
CA GLN A 219 2.56 7.27 18.82
C GLN A 219 1.46 7.49 17.77
N PHE A 220 0.97 8.73 17.64
CA PHE A 220 -0.23 9.02 16.85
C PHE A 220 -0.09 8.84 15.34
N ALA A 221 0.88 9.50 14.71
CA ALA A 221 1.05 9.51 13.26
C ALA A 221 2.05 8.44 12.77
N HIS A 222 2.23 7.37 13.54
CA HIS A 222 3.16 6.31 13.19
C HIS A 222 2.41 5.18 12.48
N THR A 223 2.97 4.66 11.40
CA THR A 223 2.40 3.47 10.73
C THR A 223 3.04 2.22 11.34
N PRO A 224 2.28 1.36 12.04
CA PRO A 224 2.78 0.09 12.57
C PRO A 224 3.28 -0.84 11.47
N ALA A 225 3.81 -1.99 11.86
CA ALA A 225 3.98 -3.13 10.96
C ALA A 225 3.24 -4.36 11.49
N ILE A 226 2.80 -5.20 10.56
CA ILE A 226 2.17 -6.50 10.83
C ILE A 226 2.99 -7.58 10.14
N GLY A 227 3.24 -8.69 10.83
CA GLY A 227 3.87 -9.87 10.25
C GLY A 227 4.11 -10.94 11.30
N ASP A 228 4.22 -12.19 10.87
CA ASP A 228 4.64 -13.29 11.74
C ASP A 228 6.16 -13.14 11.99
N ILE A 229 6.53 -12.71 13.21
CA ILE A 229 7.93 -12.44 13.59
C ILE A 229 8.54 -13.58 14.41
N ASP A 230 7.80 -14.61 14.77
CA ASP A 230 8.35 -15.78 15.48
C ASP A 230 8.02 -17.15 14.86
N ASN A 231 7.44 -17.12 13.66
CA ASN A 231 7.15 -18.25 12.80
C ASN A 231 6.18 -19.25 13.44
N ASP A 232 5.19 -18.74 14.18
CA ASP A 232 4.12 -19.55 14.78
C ASP A 232 2.86 -19.64 13.91
N GLY A 233 2.83 -18.89 12.79
CA GLY A 233 1.74 -18.84 11.83
C GLY A 233 0.68 -17.79 12.12
N LEU A 234 0.84 -16.99 13.18
CA LEU A 234 -0.04 -15.87 13.54
C LEU A 234 0.69 -14.53 13.34
N PRO A 235 -0.03 -13.45 12.99
CA PRO A 235 0.62 -12.15 12.83
C PRO A 235 0.86 -11.47 14.18
N GLU A 236 2.08 -10.97 14.39
CA GLU A 236 2.37 -9.96 15.39
C GLU A 236 2.17 -8.54 14.84
N ILE A 237 2.09 -7.59 15.77
CA ILE A 237 2.01 -6.16 15.49
C ILE A 237 3.18 -5.46 16.16
N VAL A 238 4.01 -4.75 15.39
CA VAL A 238 5.08 -3.91 15.94
C VAL A 238 4.66 -2.44 15.90
N VAL A 239 4.65 -1.81 17.06
CA VAL A 239 4.29 -0.39 17.25
C VAL A 239 5.39 0.34 18.01
N VAL A 240 5.34 1.68 17.99
CA VAL A 240 6.20 2.55 18.81
C VAL A 240 5.38 3.43 19.73
N ASP A 241 5.83 3.63 20.97
CA ASP A 241 5.23 4.60 21.89
C ASP A 241 5.78 6.03 21.70
N SER A 242 5.14 7.00 22.36
CA SER A 242 5.61 8.41 22.34
C SER A 242 6.99 8.64 22.98
N GLY A 243 7.53 7.64 23.69
CA GLY A 243 8.89 7.62 24.23
C GLY A 243 9.92 7.02 23.27
N GLY A 244 9.48 6.49 22.13
CA GLY A 244 10.30 5.82 21.12
C GLY A 244 10.60 4.35 21.44
N ILE A 245 9.91 3.73 22.40
CA ILE A 245 10.06 2.30 22.68
C ILE A 245 9.22 1.50 21.68
N LEU A 246 9.85 0.50 21.05
CA LEU A 246 9.13 -0.48 20.24
C LEU A 246 8.45 -1.51 21.13
N HIS A 247 7.23 -1.88 20.77
CA HIS A 247 6.45 -2.96 21.37
C HIS A 247 6.07 -3.94 20.28
N ALA A 248 6.31 -5.23 20.49
CA ALA A 248 5.65 -6.28 19.73
C ALA A 248 4.45 -6.79 20.52
N LEU A 249 3.32 -6.89 19.82
CA LEU A 249 2.07 -7.41 20.33
C LEU A 249 1.74 -8.71 19.58
N GLU A 250 1.21 -9.70 20.29
CA GLU A 250 0.59 -10.87 19.70
C GLU A 250 -0.67 -10.46 18.92
N HIS A 251 -1.21 -11.37 18.11
CA HIS A 251 -2.43 -11.15 17.32
C HIS A 251 -3.64 -10.71 18.18
N ASP A 252 -3.67 -11.09 19.47
CA ASP A 252 -4.73 -10.73 20.43
C ASP A 252 -4.49 -9.41 21.18
N LEU A 253 -3.52 -8.62 20.73
CA LEU A 253 -3.07 -7.34 21.30
C LEU A 253 -2.35 -7.45 22.66
N THR A 254 -2.07 -8.65 23.16
CA THR A 254 -1.22 -8.82 24.34
C THR A 254 0.25 -8.57 24.00
N THR A 255 1.02 -8.08 24.96
CA THR A 255 2.44 -7.75 24.70
C THR A 255 3.30 -8.99 24.68
N LYS A 256 3.98 -9.19 23.55
CA LYS A 256 5.03 -10.19 23.36
C LYS A 256 6.34 -9.73 23.99
N TRP A 257 6.79 -8.52 23.64
CA TRP A 257 7.98 -7.90 24.23
C TRP A 257 8.00 -6.37 24.10
N ASP A 258 8.83 -5.74 24.93
CA ASP A 258 9.20 -4.32 24.85
C ASP A 258 10.70 -4.20 24.54
N ALA A 259 11.07 -3.41 23.53
CA ALA A 259 12.47 -3.19 23.21
C ALA A 259 13.18 -2.43 24.34
N ALA A 260 14.44 -2.81 24.60
CA ALA A 260 15.27 -2.13 25.60
C ALA A 260 15.83 -0.78 25.11
N ASN A 261 15.83 -0.58 23.79
CA ASN A 261 16.40 0.58 23.11
C ASN A 261 15.30 1.52 22.62
N VAL A 262 15.61 2.81 22.59
CA VAL A 262 14.71 3.85 22.12
C VAL A 262 15.07 4.23 20.69
N TRP A 263 14.07 4.28 19.82
CA TRP A 263 14.11 5.00 18.56
C TRP A 263 13.71 6.47 18.79
N SER A 264 14.69 7.37 18.84
CA SER A 264 14.46 8.78 19.20
C SER A 264 13.77 9.62 18.13
N ALA A 265 13.57 9.06 16.94
CA ALA A 265 13.13 9.76 15.74
C ALA A 265 11.92 9.06 15.09
N SER A 266 10.99 8.58 15.89
CA SER A 266 9.82 7.82 15.43
C SER A 266 8.67 8.68 14.88
N GLN A 267 8.80 10.01 14.94
CA GLN A 267 7.76 10.94 14.52
C GLN A 267 7.38 10.72 13.05
N SER A 268 6.09 10.48 12.82
CA SER A 268 5.49 10.46 11.49
C SER A 268 6.25 9.52 10.55
N SER A 269 6.52 8.31 11.02
CA SER A 269 7.37 7.34 10.33
C SER A 269 6.68 5.98 10.25
N ALA A 270 7.26 5.03 9.51
CA ALA A 270 6.77 3.66 9.42
C ALA A 270 7.83 2.65 9.90
N ILE A 271 7.38 1.49 10.39
CA ILE A 271 8.22 0.30 10.64
C ILE A 271 8.13 -0.62 9.42
N ALA A 272 9.23 -1.25 9.04
CA ALA A 272 9.27 -2.30 8.04
C ALA A 272 9.74 -3.62 8.67
N LEU A 273 9.25 -4.75 8.15
CA LEU A 273 9.58 -6.10 8.59
C LEU A 273 10.11 -6.90 7.41
N ALA A 274 11.25 -7.56 7.57
CA ALA A 274 11.81 -8.43 6.54
C ALA A 274 12.85 -9.38 7.14
N ASP A 275 12.91 -10.62 6.67
CA ASP A 275 14.08 -11.48 6.84
C ASP A 275 15.18 -10.98 5.88
N VAL A 276 16.03 -10.08 6.37
CA VAL A 276 17.01 -9.36 5.52
C VAL A 276 18.30 -10.15 5.31
N ASP A 277 18.60 -11.11 6.18
CA ASP A 277 19.78 -11.96 6.07
C ASP A 277 19.50 -13.42 5.67
N ALA A 278 18.23 -13.73 5.40
CA ALA A 278 17.73 -15.02 4.93
C ALA A 278 17.99 -16.17 5.91
N ASP A 279 17.93 -15.90 7.21
CA ASP A 279 18.11 -16.91 8.26
C ASP A 279 16.80 -17.53 8.78
N GLY A 280 15.66 -16.97 8.38
CA GLY A 280 14.31 -17.41 8.70
C GLY A 280 13.65 -16.68 9.87
N ASP A 281 14.37 -15.78 10.54
CA ASP A 281 13.83 -14.84 11.52
C ASP A 281 13.58 -13.47 10.85
N VAL A 282 12.59 -12.70 11.32
CA VAL A 282 12.22 -11.41 10.70
C VAL A 282 12.88 -10.26 11.43
N GLU A 283 13.69 -9.45 10.74
CA GLU A 283 14.20 -8.19 11.27
C GLU A 283 13.18 -7.06 11.18
N ILE A 284 13.34 -6.11 12.09
CA ILE A 284 12.49 -4.94 12.25
C ILE A 284 13.31 -3.69 11.95
N ALA A 285 13.04 -3.05 10.83
CA ALA A 285 13.68 -1.80 10.43
C ALA A 285 12.83 -0.60 10.83
N ALA A 286 13.42 0.33 11.59
CA ALA A 286 12.75 1.55 12.01
C ALA A 286 13.70 2.75 11.97
N GLY A 287 13.47 3.63 11.00
CA GLY A 287 14.32 4.79 10.72
C GLY A 287 15.73 4.37 10.29
N THR A 288 16.73 4.65 11.13
CA THR A 288 18.14 4.31 10.85
C THR A 288 18.65 3.17 11.72
N ASN A 289 17.76 2.34 12.25
CA ASN A 289 18.14 1.20 13.07
C ASN A 289 17.40 -0.08 12.68
N LEU A 290 18.05 -1.19 13.00
CA LEU A 290 17.57 -2.54 12.74
C LEU A 290 17.56 -3.31 14.05
N TRP A 291 16.44 -3.94 14.35
CA TRP A 291 16.26 -4.85 15.46
C TRP A 291 16.05 -6.26 14.93
N ASP A 292 16.47 -7.21 15.73
CA ASP A 292 16.12 -8.61 15.62
C ASP A 292 14.64 -8.82 15.98
N HIS A 293 14.07 -9.95 15.55
CA HIS A 293 12.70 -10.39 15.81
C HIS A 293 12.37 -10.46 17.33
N THR A 294 13.41 -10.61 18.17
CA THR A 294 13.31 -10.61 19.64
C THR A 294 13.29 -9.22 20.30
N GLY A 295 13.33 -8.14 19.50
CA GLY A 295 13.42 -6.76 20.00
C GLY A 295 14.83 -6.35 20.44
N ALA A 296 15.86 -7.15 20.11
CA ALA A 296 17.26 -6.80 20.35
C ALA A 296 17.80 -5.89 19.24
N LEU A 297 18.38 -4.75 19.60
CA LEU A 297 18.97 -3.85 18.61
C LEU A 297 20.23 -4.48 17.99
N LEU A 298 20.21 -4.72 16.68
CA LEU A 298 21.34 -5.24 15.91
C LEU A 298 22.34 -4.14 15.60
N TRP A 299 21.86 -3.03 15.03
CA TRP A 299 22.67 -1.85 14.76
C TRP A 299 21.84 -0.57 14.66
N SER A 300 22.54 0.57 14.78
CA SER A 300 21.97 1.91 14.64
C SER A 300 22.97 2.79 13.88
N LYS A 301 22.46 3.57 12.92
CA LYS A 301 23.23 4.53 12.11
C LYS A 301 22.88 5.96 12.47
N PRO A 302 23.85 6.90 12.39
CA PRO A 302 23.57 8.31 12.62
C PRO A 302 22.69 8.87 11.49
N GLY A 303 21.89 9.89 11.82
CA GLY A 303 21.10 10.62 10.84
C GLY A 303 19.61 10.36 10.93
N ASP A 304 19.06 10.49 12.14
CA ASP A 304 17.64 10.46 12.48
C ASP A 304 16.75 10.94 11.33
N GLN A 305 15.84 10.07 10.90
CA GLN A 305 14.82 10.35 9.90
C GLN A 305 13.47 10.41 10.60
N ILE A 306 12.72 11.49 10.38
CA ILE A 306 11.31 11.66 10.75
C ILE A 306 10.56 12.02 9.46
N TYR A 307 9.22 11.87 9.42
CA TYR A 307 8.49 12.01 8.15
C TYR A 307 9.14 11.15 7.07
N SER A 308 9.30 9.86 7.35
CA SER A 308 10.10 8.93 6.55
C SER A 308 9.64 7.49 6.75
N ALA A 309 9.76 6.68 5.70
CA ALA A 309 9.61 5.23 5.76
C ALA A 309 10.93 4.58 5.32
N THR A 310 11.24 3.41 5.88
CA THR A 310 12.35 2.57 5.42
C THR A 310 11.84 1.67 4.30
N ALA A 311 12.61 1.51 3.24
CA ALA A 311 12.35 0.49 2.22
C ALA A 311 13.38 -0.63 2.35
N ILE A 312 12.99 -1.84 1.98
CA ILE A 312 13.85 -3.02 2.02
C ILE A 312 13.66 -3.75 0.70
N ALA A 313 14.76 -4.06 0.01
CA ALA A 313 14.73 -4.74 -1.28
C ALA A 313 16.09 -5.39 -1.58
N ASP A 314 16.09 -6.47 -2.36
CA ASP A 314 17.31 -6.99 -2.99
C ASP A 314 17.71 -6.05 -4.14
N LEU A 315 18.76 -5.25 -3.93
CA LEU A 315 19.18 -4.25 -4.92
C LEU A 315 20.15 -4.80 -5.95
N ASP A 316 20.75 -5.98 -5.76
CA ASP A 316 21.73 -6.51 -6.72
C ASP A 316 21.49 -7.94 -7.21
N GLY A 317 20.34 -8.49 -6.85
CA GLY A 317 19.87 -9.80 -7.29
C GLY A 317 20.65 -10.95 -6.68
N ASP A 318 21.28 -10.75 -5.51
CA ASP A 318 22.05 -11.79 -4.82
C ASP A 318 21.18 -12.66 -3.88
N GLY A 319 19.93 -12.27 -3.68
CA GLY A 319 18.93 -12.93 -2.84
C GLY A 319 18.96 -12.48 -1.38
N LEU A 320 19.80 -11.51 -1.01
CA LEU A 320 19.76 -10.82 0.28
C LEU A 320 19.21 -9.41 0.09
N GLN A 321 18.59 -8.86 1.14
CA GLN A 321 17.92 -7.57 1.03
C GLN A 321 18.76 -6.45 1.66
N GLU A 322 18.85 -5.32 0.97
CA GLU A 322 19.37 -4.08 1.51
C GLU A 322 18.28 -3.27 2.21
N ILE A 323 18.70 -2.53 3.25
CA ILE A 323 17.86 -1.63 4.02
C ILE A 323 18.13 -0.19 3.58
N LEU A 324 17.14 0.44 2.98
CA LEU A 324 17.19 1.80 2.46
C LEU A 324 16.60 2.79 3.46
N THR A 325 17.43 3.73 3.90
CA THR A 325 17.01 4.79 4.84
C THR A 325 17.69 6.11 4.51
N GLY A 326 16.87 7.16 4.40
CA GLY A 326 17.36 8.48 4.00
C GLY A 326 17.95 8.48 2.59
N ALA A 327 19.26 8.67 2.51
CA ALA A 327 20.03 8.74 1.27
C ALA A 327 21.07 7.60 1.14
N ALA A 328 20.86 6.49 1.86
CA ALA A 328 21.81 5.39 1.93
C ALA A 328 21.10 4.03 1.94
N ALA A 329 21.82 3.01 1.48
CA ALA A 329 21.47 1.61 1.60
C ALA A 329 22.52 0.88 2.44
N TYR A 330 22.08 -0.09 3.24
CA TYR A 330 22.92 -0.91 4.10
C TYR A 330 22.60 -2.38 3.90
N HIS A 331 23.62 -3.24 3.94
CA HIS A 331 23.40 -4.68 4.08
C HIS A 331 22.86 -5.00 5.48
N ALA A 332 22.30 -6.20 5.66
CA ALA A 332 21.76 -6.69 6.93
C ALA A 332 22.72 -6.58 8.13
N ASP A 333 24.03 -6.79 7.92
CA ASP A 333 25.05 -6.63 8.96
C ASP A 333 25.37 -5.16 9.33
N GLY A 334 24.70 -4.22 8.66
CA GLY A 334 24.83 -2.78 8.80
C GLY A 334 26.04 -2.21 8.08
N THR A 335 26.77 -2.97 7.26
CA THR A 335 27.80 -2.38 6.40
C THR A 335 27.15 -1.52 5.32
N LEU A 336 27.81 -0.42 4.94
CA LEU A 336 27.26 0.51 3.96
C LEU A 336 27.36 -0.11 2.57
N TYR A 337 26.23 -0.20 1.87
CA TYR A 337 26.19 -0.57 0.46
C TYR A 337 26.54 0.65 -0.40
N TRP A 338 25.73 1.71 -0.31
CA TRP A 338 26.02 3.02 -0.90
C TRP A 338 25.42 4.18 -0.09
N GLU A 339 25.95 5.39 -0.30
CA GLU A 339 25.35 6.65 0.18
C GLU A 339 25.39 7.70 -0.95
N ASN A 340 24.22 8.23 -1.33
CA ASN A 340 24.13 9.25 -2.35
C ASN A 340 24.36 10.65 -1.74
N ALA A 341 25.55 11.20 -1.99
CA ALA A 341 25.92 12.52 -1.49
C ALA A 341 25.06 13.68 -2.03
N GLY A 342 24.46 13.52 -3.22
CA GLY A 342 23.58 14.51 -3.82
C GLY A 342 22.28 14.65 -3.05
N VAL A 343 21.58 13.53 -2.83
CA VAL A 343 20.36 13.45 -2.02
C VAL A 343 20.64 13.91 -0.58
N LYS A 344 21.71 13.39 0.05
CA LYS A 344 22.10 13.77 1.42
C LYS A 344 22.38 15.27 1.60
N ALA A 345 22.85 15.95 0.55
CA ALA A 345 23.17 17.38 0.63
C ALA A 345 21.92 18.28 0.58
N VAL A 346 20.81 17.78 0.05
CA VAL A 346 19.59 18.57 -0.23
C VAL A 346 18.34 18.09 0.52
N GLY A 347 18.36 16.85 1.01
CA GLY A 347 17.30 16.25 1.80
C GLY A 347 17.60 16.30 3.29
N THR A 348 16.66 16.82 4.08
CA THR A 348 16.68 16.66 5.55
C THR A 348 15.99 15.38 5.98
N TRP A 349 14.92 15.03 5.26
CA TRP A 349 14.10 13.84 5.40
C TRP A 349 13.90 13.25 4.00
N ALA A 350 13.78 11.93 3.92
CA ALA A 350 13.58 11.26 2.65
C ALA A 350 12.67 10.03 2.76
N HIS A 351 11.95 9.74 1.68
CA HIS A 351 11.24 8.48 1.49
C HIS A 351 11.86 7.73 0.31
N PRO A 352 12.73 6.73 0.56
CA PRO A 352 13.14 5.78 -0.46
C PRO A 352 11.99 4.82 -0.78
N GLN A 353 11.81 4.51 -2.05
CA GLN A 353 10.87 3.52 -2.59
C GLN A 353 11.52 2.83 -3.79
N VAL A 354 11.17 1.58 -4.04
CA VAL A 354 11.90 0.72 -4.96
C VAL A 354 10.96 0.22 -6.05
N ALA A 355 11.39 0.30 -7.30
CA ALA A 355 10.70 -0.26 -8.47
C ALA A 355 11.70 -0.40 -9.62
N ASP A 356 11.54 -1.43 -10.45
CA ASP A 356 12.22 -1.53 -11.74
C ASP A 356 11.49 -0.61 -12.73
N VAL A 357 12.06 0.57 -13.02
CA VAL A 357 11.41 1.63 -13.82
C VAL A 357 11.94 1.69 -15.24
N ASP A 358 12.94 0.88 -15.59
CA ASP A 358 13.50 0.81 -16.93
C ASP A 358 13.57 -0.62 -17.55
N ASP A 359 13.01 -1.61 -16.85
CA ASP A 359 12.85 -3.02 -17.24
C ASP A 359 14.19 -3.71 -17.56
N ASP A 360 15.24 -3.38 -16.80
CA ASP A 360 16.56 -4.01 -16.92
C ASP A 360 16.76 -5.23 -16.02
N GLY A 361 15.81 -5.47 -15.10
CA GLY A 361 15.80 -6.59 -14.16
C GLY A 361 16.53 -6.31 -12.84
N LEU A 362 17.03 -5.09 -12.63
CA LEU A 362 17.44 -4.56 -11.34
C LEU A 362 16.51 -3.40 -10.96
N PRO A 363 16.33 -3.13 -9.66
CA PRO A 363 15.42 -2.08 -9.26
C PRO A 363 16.08 -0.71 -9.11
N GLU A 364 15.39 0.35 -9.51
CA GLU A 364 15.75 1.72 -9.18
C GLU A 364 15.19 2.13 -7.82
N VAL A 365 15.79 3.18 -7.26
CA VAL A 365 15.38 3.80 -6.01
C VAL A 365 14.88 5.21 -6.26
N LEU A 366 13.55 5.37 -6.18
CA LEU A 366 12.90 6.67 -6.09
C LEU A 366 13.06 7.24 -4.68
N VAL A 367 13.62 8.43 -4.57
CA VAL A 367 13.78 9.10 -3.28
C VAL A 367 13.10 10.45 -3.33
N THR A 368 12.05 10.62 -2.53
CA THR A 368 11.43 11.95 -2.35
C THR A 368 12.08 12.71 -1.21
N THR A 369 12.26 14.01 -1.39
CA THR A 369 12.86 14.90 -0.38
C THR A 369 12.18 16.24 -0.42
N ASN A 370 12.45 17.11 0.55
CA ASN A 370 11.98 18.49 0.52
C ASN A 370 12.46 19.30 -0.70
N SER A 371 13.50 18.82 -1.40
CA SER A 371 14.07 19.49 -2.58
C SER A 371 13.53 18.96 -3.90
N GLY A 372 12.72 17.90 -3.89
CA GLY A 372 12.16 17.26 -5.09
C GLY A 372 12.32 15.74 -5.07
N ILE A 373 11.99 15.14 -6.20
CA ILE A 373 12.09 13.71 -6.47
C ILE A 373 13.47 13.41 -7.10
N HIS A 374 14.08 12.31 -6.70
CA HIS A 374 15.32 11.79 -7.25
C HIS A 374 15.09 10.35 -7.71
N LEU A 375 15.76 9.94 -8.77
CA LEU A 375 15.83 8.55 -9.20
C LEU A 375 17.29 8.13 -9.19
N LEU A 376 17.56 7.04 -8.50
CA LEU A 376 18.87 6.44 -8.39
C LEU A 376 18.82 5.03 -8.98
N GLU A 377 19.90 4.61 -9.63
CA GLU A 377 20.11 3.20 -9.95
C GLU A 377 20.24 2.39 -8.65
N HIS A 378 20.13 1.07 -8.78
CA HIS A 378 20.30 0.11 -7.69
C HIS A 378 21.62 0.29 -6.88
N ASP A 379 22.69 0.77 -7.53
CA ASP A 379 24.01 1.04 -6.93
C ASP A 379 24.16 2.46 -6.31
N GLY A 380 23.07 3.23 -6.31
CA GLY A 380 23.00 4.58 -5.77
C GLY A 380 23.50 5.67 -6.72
N THR A 381 23.89 5.34 -7.95
CA THR A 381 24.21 6.35 -8.97
C THR A 381 22.96 7.11 -9.40
N THR A 382 23.09 8.40 -9.70
CA THR A 382 21.93 9.26 -9.96
C THR A 382 21.53 9.24 -11.43
N VAL A 383 20.28 8.88 -11.71
CA VAL A 383 19.61 9.04 -13.02
C VAL A 383 19.17 10.49 -13.18
N TYR A 384 18.33 10.98 -12.25
CA TYR A 384 17.97 12.39 -12.13
C TYR A 384 17.85 12.82 -10.67
N ALA A 385 17.88 14.14 -10.44
CA ALA A 385 17.83 14.71 -9.10
C ALA A 385 17.03 16.01 -9.03
N ASN A 386 16.37 16.22 -7.88
CA ASN A 386 15.57 17.42 -7.56
C ASN A 386 14.51 17.74 -8.62
N ALA A 387 13.90 16.72 -9.20
CA ALA A 387 12.81 16.91 -10.13
C ALA A 387 11.58 17.46 -9.38
N LYS A 388 10.95 18.47 -9.98
CA LYS A 388 9.71 19.08 -9.50
C LYS A 388 8.76 19.21 -10.69
N PRO A 389 7.98 18.16 -11.00
CA PRO A 389 7.22 18.10 -12.26
C PRO A 389 6.32 19.32 -12.52
N THR A 390 5.72 19.88 -11.47
CA THR A 390 4.83 21.05 -11.53
C THR A 390 5.58 22.39 -11.52
N ASN A 391 6.91 22.38 -11.41
CA ASN A 391 7.78 23.54 -11.23
C ASN A 391 7.46 24.42 -10.00
N ASP A 392 6.74 23.87 -9.02
CA ASP A 392 6.56 24.56 -7.74
C ASP A 392 7.82 24.47 -6.86
N ASN A 393 7.91 25.31 -5.83
CA ASN A 393 9.03 25.28 -4.87
C ASN A 393 8.60 24.75 -3.50
N SER A 394 7.56 23.93 -3.46
CA SER A 394 7.07 23.33 -2.22
C SER A 394 8.01 22.24 -1.71
N ASP A 395 7.69 21.74 -0.51
CA ASP A 395 8.25 20.49 0.02
C ASP A 395 7.80 19.33 -0.89
N TRP A 396 8.65 18.33 -1.11
CA TRP A 396 8.37 17.10 -1.85
C TRP A 396 8.56 15.80 -1.05
N ASN A 397 8.87 15.89 0.24
CA ASN A 397 9.08 14.73 1.10
C ASN A 397 7.75 14.06 1.46
N ARG A 398 7.44 12.92 0.84
CA ARG A 398 6.25 12.08 1.11
C ARG A 398 6.26 10.78 0.31
N PRO A 399 5.44 9.78 0.67
CA PRO A 399 5.27 8.59 -0.13
C PRO A 399 4.70 8.89 -1.52
N LEU A 400 5.24 8.21 -2.52
CA LEU A 400 4.70 8.06 -3.88
C LEU A 400 3.82 6.81 -3.94
N ASN A 401 2.87 6.77 -4.86
CA ASN A 401 2.32 5.50 -5.35
C ASN A 401 2.99 5.17 -6.67
N ILE A 402 3.56 3.97 -6.79
CA ILE A 402 4.24 3.50 -7.99
C ILE A 402 3.41 2.36 -8.55
N HIS A 403 3.02 2.44 -9.83
CA HIS A 403 2.20 1.43 -10.52
C HIS A 403 2.20 1.73 -12.03
N ASP A 404 1.84 0.76 -12.86
CA ASP A 404 1.38 1.02 -14.23
C ASP A 404 0.04 1.79 -14.16
N LEU A 405 0.08 3.10 -14.45
CA LEU A 405 -1.02 4.05 -14.30
C LEU A 405 -1.54 4.56 -15.65
N ASP A 406 -0.86 4.23 -16.75
CA ASP A 406 -1.29 4.59 -18.11
C ASP A 406 -1.49 3.39 -19.07
N GLY A 407 -1.16 2.19 -18.61
CA GLY A 407 -1.39 0.91 -19.28
C GLY A 407 -0.32 0.53 -20.29
N ASP A 408 0.88 1.12 -20.22
CA ASP A 408 1.98 0.80 -21.14
C ASP A 408 2.90 -0.34 -20.67
N GLY A 409 2.71 -0.82 -19.44
CA GLY A 409 3.46 -1.89 -18.81
C GLY A 409 4.72 -1.45 -18.06
N MET A 410 5.04 -0.16 -18.06
CA MET A 410 6.07 0.44 -17.21
C MET A 410 5.42 1.07 -15.97
N PRO A 411 6.18 1.28 -14.88
CA PRO A 411 5.64 1.96 -13.71
C PRO A 411 5.77 3.48 -13.82
N GLU A 412 4.66 4.17 -13.58
CA GLU A 412 4.61 5.60 -13.31
C GLU A 412 4.64 5.85 -11.80
N MET A 413 4.72 7.14 -11.44
CA MET A 413 4.55 7.59 -10.06
C MET A 413 3.40 8.60 -9.95
N GLY A 414 2.50 8.35 -9.02
CA GLY A 414 1.63 9.39 -8.48
C GLY A 414 2.34 10.15 -7.36
N ALA A 415 2.37 11.48 -7.46
CA ALA A 415 3.02 12.35 -6.50
C ALA A 415 2.18 13.59 -6.21
N SER A 416 2.04 13.92 -4.94
CA SER A 416 1.38 15.13 -4.46
C SER A 416 2.36 16.29 -4.26
N SER A 417 1.83 17.48 -4.04
CA SER A 417 2.42 18.69 -3.46
C SER A 417 1.30 19.48 -2.77
N PRO A 418 1.61 20.52 -1.96
CA PRO A 418 0.57 21.16 -1.16
C PRO A 418 -0.63 21.72 -1.95
N GLY A 419 -0.44 21.99 -3.24
CA GLY A 419 -1.48 22.51 -4.13
C GLY A 419 -1.86 21.57 -5.27
N SER A 420 -1.23 20.41 -5.42
CA SER A 420 -1.52 19.52 -6.57
C SER A 420 -1.29 18.04 -6.29
N TYR A 421 -2.02 17.18 -6.98
CA TYR A 421 -1.69 15.76 -7.15
C TYR A 421 -1.62 15.44 -8.64
N GLY A 422 -0.66 14.61 -9.05
CA GLY A 422 -0.51 14.24 -10.45
C GLY A 422 0.19 12.90 -10.63
N VAL A 423 0.15 12.41 -11.86
CA VAL A 423 0.85 11.21 -12.31
C VAL A 423 1.92 11.59 -13.32
N TYR A 424 3.08 10.98 -13.17
CA TYR A 424 4.29 11.29 -13.92
C TYR A 424 5.01 10.00 -14.31
N GLU A 425 5.63 10.01 -15.49
CA GLU A 425 6.62 9.01 -15.88
C GLU A 425 7.70 8.90 -14.81
N ALA A 426 7.97 7.69 -14.32
CA ALA A 426 8.98 7.51 -13.28
C ALA A 426 10.39 7.79 -13.83
N LEU A 427 10.67 7.45 -15.09
CA LEU A 427 12.02 7.50 -15.66
C LEU A 427 12.50 8.93 -15.99
N ASP A 428 11.61 9.80 -16.47
CA ASP A 428 11.97 11.14 -16.94
C ASP A 428 11.11 12.28 -16.36
N VAL A 429 10.15 11.95 -15.50
CA VAL A 429 9.28 12.91 -14.80
C VAL A 429 8.39 13.70 -15.76
N ALA A 430 8.11 13.16 -16.95
CA ALA A 430 7.11 13.73 -17.83
C ALA A 430 5.73 13.67 -17.20
N VAL A 431 4.95 14.74 -17.40
CA VAL A 431 3.63 14.89 -16.79
C VAL A 431 2.58 14.20 -17.65
N LEU A 432 1.88 13.21 -17.08
CA LEU A 432 0.70 12.62 -17.70
C LEU A 432 -0.52 13.49 -17.42
N TRP A 433 -0.80 13.77 -16.14
CA TRP A 433 -1.85 14.71 -15.73
C TRP A 433 -1.60 15.28 -14.33
N VAL A 434 -2.24 16.42 -14.03
CA VAL A 434 -2.17 17.10 -12.72
C VAL A 434 -3.54 17.69 -12.37
N LYS A 435 -3.92 17.60 -11.09
CA LYS A 435 -5.10 18.23 -10.49
C LYS A 435 -4.72 19.11 -9.32
N ASP A 436 -5.47 20.19 -9.13
CA ASP A 436 -5.38 21.02 -7.95
C ASP A 436 -5.99 20.30 -6.75
N VAL A 437 -5.32 20.33 -5.59
CA VAL A 437 -5.81 19.74 -4.33
C VAL A 437 -5.64 20.73 -3.17
N GLN A 438 -6.27 20.44 -2.03
CA GLN A 438 -6.11 21.24 -0.80
C GLN A 438 -5.41 20.41 0.28
N ASP A 439 -4.09 20.35 0.22
CA ASP A 439 -3.26 19.65 1.21
C ASP A 439 -2.19 20.61 1.74
N SER A 440 -2.52 21.48 2.69
CA SER A 440 -1.56 22.49 3.14
C SER A 440 -0.36 21.87 3.88
N SER A 441 -0.52 20.68 4.46
CA SER A 441 0.58 19.88 4.99
C SER A 441 1.56 19.49 3.87
N GLY A 442 1.01 19.10 2.72
CA GLY A 442 1.74 18.52 1.59
C GLY A 442 2.52 17.28 1.99
N GLN A 443 1.99 16.40 2.83
CA GLN A 443 2.67 15.17 3.23
C GLN A 443 1.92 13.91 2.80
N ALA A 444 0.63 14.03 2.41
CA ALA A 444 -0.21 12.89 2.14
C ALA A 444 0.31 12.08 0.95
N GLY A 445 0.32 10.75 1.11
CA GLY A 445 0.59 9.81 0.04
C GLY A 445 -0.66 9.49 -0.76
N GLY A 446 -0.49 8.64 -1.77
CA GLY A 446 -1.59 7.98 -2.48
C GLY A 446 -1.40 6.47 -2.48
N THR A 447 -2.42 5.76 -2.95
CA THR A 447 -2.32 4.35 -3.36
C THR A 447 -2.88 4.19 -4.78
N ALA A 448 -2.79 3.01 -5.36
CA ALA A 448 -3.38 2.70 -6.65
C ALA A 448 -3.99 1.30 -6.64
N PHE A 449 -5.09 1.11 -7.38
CA PHE A 449 -5.75 -0.18 -7.53
C PHE A 449 -6.57 -0.19 -8.84
N ASP A 450 -6.61 -1.33 -9.53
CA ASP A 450 -7.44 -1.51 -10.74
C ASP A 450 -8.90 -1.85 -10.36
N PHE A 451 -9.67 -0.83 -10.00
CA PHE A 451 -11.09 -0.99 -9.64
C PHE A 451 -11.97 -1.40 -10.83
N LEU A 452 -11.51 -1.10 -12.04
CA LEU A 452 -12.26 -1.36 -13.27
C LEU A 452 -11.92 -2.71 -13.91
N GLY A 453 -10.93 -3.43 -13.38
CA GLY A 453 -10.45 -4.71 -13.92
C GLY A 453 -9.96 -4.59 -15.37
N ALA A 454 -9.43 -3.42 -15.74
CA ALA A 454 -9.02 -3.08 -17.10
C ALA A 454 -7.52 -3.27 -17.35
N GLY A 455 -6.77 -3.71 -16.34
CA GLY A 455 -5.30 -3.81 -16.39
C GLY A 455 -4.59 -2.46 -16.20
N ILE A 456 -5.32 -1.40 -15.85
CA ILE A 456 -4.74 -0.07 -15.60
C ILE A 456 -5.23 0.38 -14.23
N ALA A 457 -4.30 0.67 -13.32
CA ALA A 457 -4.69 1.05 -11.96
C ALA A 457 -5.22 2.49 -11.91
N GLN A 458 -6.25 2.70 -11.11
CA GLN A 458 -6.73 4.03 -10.73
C GLN A 458 -5.96 4.50 -9.51
N THR A 459 -5.69 5.80 -9.43
CA THR A 459 -5.04 6.38 -8.26
C THR A 459 -6.07 6.78 -7.21
N VAL A 460 -5.75 6.54 -5.94
CA VAL A 460 -6.53 6.98 -4.78
C VAL A 460 -5.68 7.94 -3.97
N TYR A 461 -6.17 9.17 -3.83
CA TYR A 461 -5.45 10.24 -3.13
C TYR A 461 -6.38 10.99 -2.19
N ALA A 462 -5.89 11.32 -0.99
CA ALA A 462 -6.69 11.97 0.03
C ALA A 462 -6.01 13.26 0.53
N ASP A 463 -6.59 14.41 0.17
CA ASP A 463 -6.17 15.70 0.70
C ASP A 463 -6.77 15.97 2.10
N GLU A 464 -6.61 17.19 2.63
CA GLU A 464 -7.12 17.54 3.97
C GLU A 464 -8.65 17.48 4.08
N TYR A 465 -9.39 17.55 2.96
CA TYR A 465 -10.85 17.72 2.95
C TYR A 465 -11.62 16.70 2.12
N THR A 466 -10.95 15.99 1.21
CA THR A 466 -11.57 15.13 0.22
C THR A 466 -10.63 13.98 -0.15
N MET A 467 -11.17 12.77 -0.21
CA MET A 467 -10.55 11.65 -0.90
C MET A 467 -11.09 11.57 -2.32
N TYR A 468 -10.21 11.26 -3.27
CA TYR A 468 -10.49 11.14 -4.69
C TYR A 468 -10.00 9.80 -5.21
N VAL A 469 -10.73 9.26 -6.19
CA VAL A 469 -10.25 8.20 -7.08
C VAL A 469 -10.21 8.78 -8.49
N TYR A 470 -9.06 8.71 -9.14
CA TYR A 470 -8.84 9.21 -10.49
C TYR A 470 -8.57 8.08 -11.48
N ASP A 471 -9.10 8.21 -12.69
CA ASP A 471 -8.70 7.39 -13.84
C ASP A 471 -7.30 7.78 -14.38
N ASP A 472 -6.86 7.06 -15.40
CA ASP A 472 -5.57 7.20 -16.07
C ASP A 472 -5.40 8.56 -16.80
N GLN A 473 -6.49 9.31 -17.02
CA GLN A 473 -6.43 10.69 -17.53
C GLN A 473 -6.73 11.75 -16.46
N GLY A 474 -6.83 11.34 -15.20
CA GLY A 474 -7.08 12.20 -14.05
C GLY A 474 -8.55 12.62 -13.91
N ASN A 475 -9.51 12.03 -14.60
CA ASN A 475 -10.92 12.32 -14.32
C ASN A 475 -11.33 11.69 -12.98
N ILE A 476 -12.17 12.40 -12.23
CA ILE A 476 -12.67 11.91 -10.94
C ILE A 476 -13.71 10.84 -11.19
N LEU A 477 -13.43 9.61 -10.74
CA LEU A 477 -14.38 8.50 -10.71
C LEU A 477 -15.22 8.52 -9.43
N MET A 478 -14.57 8.81 -8.30
CA MET A 478 -15.20 8.91 -6.98
C MET A 478 -14.58 10.06 -6.20
N SER A 479 -15.39 10.74 -5.39
CA SER A 479 -14.87 11.62 -4.34
C SER A 479 -15.75 11.54 -3.10
N THR A 480 -15.13 11.54 -1.92
CA THR A 480 -15.84 11.56 -0.63
C THR A 480 -15.23 12.60 0.31
N PRO A 481 -16.04 13.38 1.06
CA PRO A 481 -15.50 14.33 2.03
C PRO A 481 -14.80 13.60 3.18
N ARG A 482 -13.66 14.13 3.61
CA ARG A 482 -12.95 13.71 4.82
C ARG A 482 -12.44 14.93 5.58
N ARG A 483 -11.79 14.72 6.72
CA ARG A 483 -10.92 15.72 7.35
C ARG A 483 -9.68 15.05 7.88
N SER A 484 -8.52 15.61 7.57
CA SER A 484 -7.25 15.20 8.16
C SER A 484 -6.32 16.40 8.25
N GLY A 485 -5.41 16.37 9.23
CA GLY A 485 -4.26 17.27 9.24
C GLY A 485 -3.22 16.91 8.18
N THR A 486 -3.33 15.68 7.62
CA THR A 486 -2.44 15.05 6.64
C THR A 486 -0.98 15.01 7.09
N VAL A 487 -0.46 13.79 7.18
CA VAL A 487 0.94 13.47 7.40
C VAL A 487 1.30 12.50 6.28
N ILE A 488 1.96 11.39 6.55
CA ILE A 488 2.36 10.42 5.53
C ILE A 488 1.28 9.35 5.32
N GLU A 489 0.08 9.51 5.88
CA GLU A 489 -0.98 8.53 5.70
C GLU A 489 -1.52 8.54 4.26
N TYR A 490 -2.01 7.38 3.83
CA TYR A 490 -2.67 7.22 2.54
C TYR A 490 -3.82 6.21 2.67
N PRO A 491 -4.82 6.28 1.77
CA PRO A 491 -5.89 5.29 1.70
C PRO A 491 -5.34 3.88 1.44
N VAL A 492 -6.01 2.86 1.97
CA VAL A 492 -5.69 1.45 1.75
C VAL A 492 -6.87 0.78 1.06
N VAL A 493 -6.57 -0.08 0.10
CA VAL A 493 -7.54 -0.93 -0.60
C VAL A 493 -7.17 -2.36 -0.25
N ALA A 494 -8.14 -3.11 0.26
CA ALA A 494 -8.00 -4.52 0.61
C ALA A 494 -9.31 -5.23 0.31
N ASP A 495 -9.22 -6.51 -0.01
CA ASP A 495 -10.36 -7.42 -0.07
C ASP A 495 -10.68 -7.89 1.36
N ILE A 496 -11.93 -7.76 1.79
CA ILE A 496 -12.35 -8.03 3.18
C ILE A 496 -13.34 -9.21 3.25
N ASP A 497 -13.89 -9.69 2.11
CA ASP A 497 -15.05 -10.59 2.10
C ASP A 497 -14.92 -11.89 1.28
#